data_AF-A0A7C4CJS0-F1
#
_entry.id   AF-A0A7C4CJS0-F1
#
_cell.length_a   1.000
_cell.length_b   1.000
_cell.length_c   1.000
_cell.angle_alpha   90.00
_cell.angle_beta   90.00
_cell.angle_gamma   90.00
#
_symmetry.space_group_name_H-M   'P 1'
#
loop_
_entity.id
_entity.type
_entity.pdbx_description
1 polymer ?
#
loop_
_entity_poly.entity_id
_entity_poly.type
_entity_poly.pdbx_seq_one_letter_code
_entity_poly.pdbx_strand_id
1 'polypeptide(L)'
;MVYLWRFKKFPDTTIPPEYMRILMYLRNNGPKSSREIAKTLGLKPRTIRRILQHLKRIGSVDVVLRPKRTLEDYNENSLEKT
;
A
#
# COMPACT_ATOMS: atom_id res chain seq x y z
N MET A 1 2.31 0.79 13.82
CA MET A 1 2.89 0.98 12.48
C MET A 1 1.83 0.69 11.44
N VAL A 2 1.74 1.48 10.38
CA VAL A 2 0.81 1.19 9.26
C VAL A 2 1.64 0.72 8.09
N TYR A 3 1.34 -0.46 7.57
CA TYR A 3 1.95 -0.97 6.35
C TYR A 3 1.18 -0.48 5.13
N LEU A 4 1.92 0.00 4.13
CA LEU A 4 1.39 0.36 2.83
C LEU A 4 1.85 -0.64 1.79
N TRP A 5 0.98 -0.87 0.82
CA TRP A 5 1.25 -1.71 -0.32
C TRP A 5 1.63 -0.80 -1.48
N ARG A 6 2.78 -1.07 -2.08
CA ARG A 6 3.32 -0.32 -3.21
C ARG A 6 3.24 -1.18 -4.47
N PHE A 7 2.68 -0.63 -5.54
CA PHE A 7 2.75 -1.26 -6.85
C PHE A 7 4.21 -1.42 -7.29
N LYS A 8 4.56 -2.60 -7.81
CA LYS A 8 5.89 -2.88 -8.36
C LYS A 8 5.83 -3.11 -9.87
N LYS A 9 5.04 -4.09 -10.30
CA LYS A 9 4.81 -4.41 -11.71
C LYS A 9 3.50 -5.14 -11.91
N PHE A 10 3.01 -5.16 -13.15
CA PHE A 10 1.98 -6.11 -13.53
C PHE A 10 2.59 -7.51 -13.67
N PRO A 11 1.87 -8.58 -13.27
CA PRO A 11 2.34 -9.94 -13.49
C PRO A 11 2.24 -10.32 -14.96
N ASP A 12 3.17 -11.19 -15.38
CA ASP A 12 3.20 -11.75 -16.74
C ASP A 12 2.17 -12.89 -16.93
N THR A 13 1.55 -13.31 -15.82
CA THR A 13 0.53 -14.37 -15.77
C THR A 13 -0.89 -13.79 -15.70
N THR A 14 -1.86 -14.51 -16.24
CA THR A 14 -3.28 -14.18 -16.06
C THR A 14 -3.66 -14.21 -14.58
N ILE A 15 -4.27 -13.11 -14.12
CA ILE A 15 -4.78 -12.96 -12.76
C ILE A 15 -6.27 -12.61 -12.79
N PRO A 16 -7.02 -12.87 -11.71
CA PRO A 16 -8.43 -12.50 -11.66
C PRO A 16 -8.62 -10.97 -11.81
N PRO A 17 -9.73 -10.51 -12.42
CA PRO A 17 -9.98 -9.08 -12.63
C PRO A 17 -9.94 -8.24 -11.34
N GLU A 18 -10.33 -8.82 -10.19
CA GLU A 18 -10.27 -8.13 -8.90
C GLU A 18 -8.82 -7.83 -8.47
N TYR A 19 -7.86 -8.69 -8.81
CA TYR A 19 -6.44 -8.51 -8.53
C TYR A 19 -5.90 -7.38 -9.42
N MET A 20 -6.27 -7.39 -10.71
CA MET A 20 -5.90 -6.35 -11.66
C MET A 20 -6.43 -4.98 -11.21
N ARG A 21 -7.67 -4.90 -10.73
CA ARG A 21 -8.26 -3.65 -10.22
C ARG A 21 -7.47 -3.07 -9.03
N ILE A 22 -6.97 -3.92 -8.13
CA ILE A 22 -6.10 -3.48 -7.02
C ILE A 22 -4.75 -2.98 -7.53
N LEU A 23 -4.13 -3.67 -8.50
CA LEU A 23 -2.86 -3.25 -9.09
C LEU A 23 -2.99 -1.92 -9.82
N MET A 24 -4.04 -1.74 -10.63
CA MET A 24 -4.33 -0.47 -11.29
C MET A 24 -4.54 0.66 -10.29
N TYR A 25 -5.29 0.40 -9.21
CA TYR A 25 -5.50 1.38 -8.15
C TYR A 25 -4.18 1.83 -7.51
N LEU A 26 -3.33 0.88 -7.12
CA LEU A 26 -2.03 1.18 -6.51
C LEU A 26 -1.07 1.89 -7.47
N ARG A 27 -1.07 1.53 -8.76
CA ARG A 27 -0.27 2.21 -9.78
C ARG A 27 -0.66 3.68 -9.91
N ASN A 28 -1.96 3.97 -9.90
CA ASN A 28 -2.47 5.33 -10.13
C ASN A 28 -2.47 6.22 -8.87
N ASN A 29 -2.51 5.64 -7.67
CA ASN A 29 -2.68 6.37 -6.41
C ASN A 29 -1.47 6.28 -5.46
N GLY A 30 -0.42 5.57 -5.88
CA GLY A 30 0.75 5.30 -5.05
C GLY A 30 0.49 4.34 -3.89
N PRO A 31 1.41 4.26 -2.91
CA PRO A 31 1.31 3.32 -1.80
C PRO A 31 0.09 3.58 -0.89
N LYS A 32 -0.72 2.55 -0.65
CA LYS A 32 -1.92 2.63 0.20
C LYS A 32 -2.02 1.46 1.18
N SER A 33 -2.61 1.70 2.33
CA SER A 33 -2.92 0.66 3.33
C SER A 33 -4.10 -0.20 2.86
N SER A 34 -4.21 -1.41 3.40
CA SER A 34 -5.35 -2.30 3.09
C SER A 34 -6.71 -1.68 3.44
N ARG A 35 -6.77 -0.78 4.44
CA ARG A 35 -8.01 -0.09 4.84
C ARG A 35 -8.41 0.98 3.82
N GLU A 36 -7.44 1.75 3.31
CA GLU A 36 -7.68 2.76 2.27
C GLU A 36 -8.15 2.08 0.97
N ILE A 37 -7.44 1.02 0.54
CA ILE A 37 -7.81 0.24 -0.65
C ILE A 37 -9.23 -0.35 -0.51
N ALA A 38 -9.53 -0.95 0.66
CA ALA A 38 -10.84 -1.50 0.96
C ALA A 38 -11.96 -0.47 0.87
N LYS A 39 -11.76 0.71 1.48
CA LYS A 39 -12.72 1.82 1.45
C LYS A 39 -12.98 2.29 0.02
N THR A 40 -11.94 2.47 -0.78
CA THR A 40 -12.08 2.98 -2.15
C THR A 40 -12.68 1.95 -3.10
N LEU A 41 -12.33 0.66 -2.96
CA LEU A 41 -12.81 -0.39 -3.85
C LEU A 41 -14.14 -1.03 -3.40
N GLY A 42 -14.68 -0.63 -2.25
CA GLY A 42 -15.92 -1.21 -1.71
C GLY A 42 -15.77 -2.66 -1.26
N LEU A 43 -14.56 -3.08 -0.88
CA LEU A 43 -14.24 -4.47 -0.52
C LEU A 43 -13.94 -4.61 0.97
N LYS A 44 -14.13 -5.81 1.53
CA LYS A 44 -13.78 -6.08 2.93
C LYS A 44 -12.24 -6.02 3.12
N PRO A 45 -11.73 -5.41 4.21
CA PRO A 45 -10.29 -5.33 4.47
C PRO A 45 -9.58 -6.68 4.50
N ARG A 46 -10.26 -7.73 4.99
CA ARG A 46 -9.73 -9.11 5.01
C ARG A 46 -9.51 -9.67 3.60
N THR A 47 -10.44 -9.39 2.69
CA THR A 47 -10.34 -9.80 1.27
C THR A 47 -9.16 -9.11 0.59
N ILE A 48 -9.06 -7.79 0.75
CA ILE A 48 -7.94 -6.99 0.24
C ILE A 48 -6.59 -7.54 0.74
N ARG A 49 -6.48 -7.82 2.05
CA ARG A 49 -5.25 -8.38 2.63
C ARG A 49 -4.87 -9.73 2.01
N ARG A 50 -5.84 -10.63 1.79
CA ARG A 50 -5.61 -11.93 1.17
C ARG A 50 -5.08 -11.77 -0.27
N ILE A 51 -5.71 -10.91 -1.05
CA ILE A 51 -5.31 -10.63 -2.44
C ILE A 51 -3.89 -10.04 -2.49
N LEU A 52 -3.61 -9.03 -1.66
CA LEU A 52 -2.30 -8.37 -1.61
C LEU A 52 -1.18 -9.30 -1.16
N GLN A 53 -1.46 -10.24 -0.24
CA GLN A 53 -0.48 -11.27 0.11
C GLN A 53 -0.14 -12.18 -1.07
N HIS A 54 -1.13 -12.56 -1.87
CA HIS A 54 -0.87 -13.33 -3.08
C HIS A 54 -0.07 -12.49 -4.10
N LEU A 55 -0.49 -11.26 -4.36
CA LEU A 55 0.22 -10.32 -5.26
C LEU A 55 1.67 -10.09 -4.82
N LYS A 56 1.95 -10.09 -3.51
CA LYS A 56 3.30 -10.02 -2.97
C LYS A 56 4.12 -11.26 -3.30
N ARG A 57 3.53 -12.46 -3.13
CA ARG A 57 4.21 -13.73 -3.43
C ARG A 57 4.64 -13.83 -4.89
N ILE A 58 3.83 -13.29 -5.80
CA ILE A 58 4.14 -13.26 -7.24
C ILE A 58 4.95 -12.01 -7.67
N GLY A 59 5.35 -11.17 -6.72
CA GLY A 59 6.23 -10.02 -6.98
C GLY A 59 5.58 -8.81 -7.65
N SER A 60 4.24 -8.71 -7.66
CA SER A 60 3.53 -7.56 -8.25
C SER A 60 3.44 -6.34 -7.31
N VAL A 61 3.58 -6.55 -6.00
CA VAL A 61 3.56 -5.48 -4.98
C VAL A 61 4.63 -5.68 -3.92
N ASP A 62 5.09 -4.57 -3.33
CA ASP A 62 5.94 -4.55 -2.14
C ASP A 62 5.18 -4.01 -0.93
N VAL A 63 5.75 -4.22 0.26
CA VAL A 63 5.26 -3.63 1.51
C VAL A 63 6.26 -2.57 1.97
N VAL A 64 5.77 -1.36 2.21
CA VAL A 64 6.55 -0.27 2.78
C VAL A 64 5.94 0.17 4.09
N LEU A 65 6.79 0.66 4.99
CA LEU A 65 6.36 1.18 6.27
C LEU A 65 5.92 2.63 6.12
N ARG A 66 4.71 2.97 6.60
CA ARG A 66 4.36 4.38 6.84
C ARG A 66 5.04 4.82 8.15
N PRO A 67 6.02 5.74 8.10
CA PRO A 67 6.63 6.26 9.31
C PRO A 67 5.56 7.03 10.12
N LYS A 68 5.70 7.00 11.45
CA LYS A 68 4.79 7.75 12.34
C LYS A 68 5.09 9.25 12.34
N ARG A 69 6.33 9.62 11.99
CA ARG A 69 6.82 10.99 11.96
C ARG A 69 7.36 11.31 10.57
N THR A 70 7.05 12.50 10.07
CA THR A 70 7.63 13.07 8.85
C THR A 70 9.03 13.62 9.16
N LEU A 71 9.81 13.96 8.14
CA LEU A 71 11.09 14.65 8.35
C LEU A 71 10.89 16.04 8.99
N GLU A 72 9.75 16.68 8.74
CA GLU A 72 9.36 17.97 9.31
C GLU A 72 9.18 17.87 10.84
N ASP A 73 8.55 16.80 11.33
CA ASP A 73 8.39 16.54 12.78
C ASP A 73 9.73 16.43 13.53
N TYR A 74 10.82 16.11 12.83
CA TYR A 74 12.17 16.06 13.41
C TYR A 74 12.84 17.43 13.46
N ASN A 75 12.53 18.34 12.51
CA ASN A 75 13.09 19.69 12.46
C ASN A 75 12.51 20.61 13.55
N GLU A 76 11.23 20.50 13.88
CA GLU A 76 10.59 21.33 14.91
C GLU A 76 11.16 21.03 16.32
N ASN A 77 11.43 19.76 16.63
CA ASN A 77 12.01 19.35 17.93
C ASN A 77 13.46 19.80 18.15
N SER A 78 14.18 20.18 17.10
CA SER A 78 15.54 20.74 17.21
C SER A 78 15.56 22.23 17.55
N LEU A 79 14.46 22.95 17.33
CA LEU A 79 14.35 24.38 17.60
C LEU A 79 13.82 24.70 19.01
N GLU A 80 13.14 23.76 19.66
CA GLU A 80 12.65 23.89 21.04
C GLU A 80 13.71 23.60 22.12
N LYS A 81 14.96 23.30 21.73
CA LYS A 81 16.06 22.94 22.65
C LYS A 81 17.17 24.01 22.77
N THR A 82 16.92 25.24 22.33
CA THR A 82 17.79 26.41 22.52
C THR A 82 17.12 27.44 23.40
#